data_AF-A0A962Q6Z3-F1
#
_entry.id   AF-A0A962Q6Z3-F1
#
_cell.length_a   1.000
_cell.length_b   1.000
_cell.length_c   1.000
_cell.angle_alpha   90.00
_cell.angle_beta   90.00
_cell.angle_gamma   90.00
#
_symmetry.space_group_name_H-M   'P 1'
#
loop_
_entity.id
_entity.type
_entity.pdbx_description
1 polymer ?
#
loop_
_entity_poly.entity_id
_entity_poly.type
_entity_poly.pdbx_seq_one_letter_code
_entity_poly.pdbx_strand_id
1 'polypeptide(L)'
;MIYTGYYGRDGRKPNCVGISAYVPNYLPNIIHVPILAPTLSLVYQINNNRITEDEYKQFFLQLLSDRKIPWDQIAKELDEKILCCFEKEGFCHRHLVAEQFRLRGFQVEEITDLNLSNEYLFFGD
;
A
#
# COMPACT_ATOMS: atom_id res chain seq x y z
N MET A 1 13.36 -4.80 2.45
CA MET A 1 12.18 -4.66 3.33
C MET A 1 11.19 -3.70 2.68
N ILE A 2 9.89 -4.03 2.63
CA ILE A 2 8.84 -3.12 2.16
C ILE A 2 8.03 -2.63 3.36
N TYR A 3 7.55 -1.40 3.32
CA TYR A 3 6.71 -0.84 4.37
C TYR A 3 5.31 -0.51 3.86
N THR A 4 4.31 -0.51 4.74
CA THR A 4 2.97 0.04 4.46
C THR A 4 2.63 1.20 5.38
N GLY A 5 1.86 2.16 4.87
CA GLY A 5 1.44 3.34 5.61
C GLY A 5 0.22 4.02 5.00
N TYR A 6 -0.02 5.27 5.40
CA TYR A 6 -1.12 6.07 4.87
C TYR A 6 -0.66 7.50 4.58
N TYR A 7 -1.31 8.14 3.60
CA TYR A 7 -0.90 9.46 3.10
C TYR A 7 -0.82 10.54 4.17
N GLY A 8 -1.75 10.54 5.13
CA GLY A 8 -1.81 11.56 6.18
C GLY A 8 -0.54 11.63 7.05
N ARG A 9 0.16 10.51 7.26
CA ARG A 9 1.40 10.46 8.06
C ARG A 9 2.64 10.32 7.19
N ASP A 10 2.60 9.41 6.22
CA ASP A 10 3.78 8.98 5.48
C ASP A 10 3.89 9.64 4.11
N GLY A 11 2.86 10.36 3.66
CA GLY A 11 2.77 10.96 2.33
C GLY A 11 3.88 11.96 1.97
N ARG A 12 4.51 12.58 2.97
CA ARG A 12 5.61 13.52 2.75
C ARG A 12 7.00 12.87 2.79
N LYS A 13 7.09 11.58 3.13
CA LYS A 13 8.37 10.87 3.19
C LYS A 13 8.87 10.61 1.76
N PRO A 14 10.17 10.75 1.49
CA PRO A 14 10.73 10.63 0.14
C PRO A 14 10.63 9.20 -0.45
N ASN A 15 10.48 8.19 0.40
CA ASN A 15 10.29 6.80 0.02
C ASN A 15 8.80 6.39 -0.06
N CYS A 16 7.88 7.34 0.07
CA CYS A 16 6.45 7.10 -0.08
C CYS A 16 6.07 6.88 -1.56
N VAL A 17 5.32 5.82 -1.81
CA VAL A 17 4.72 5.52 -3.12
C VAL A 17 3.22 5.29 -2.96
N GLY A 18 2.45 5.71 -3.95
CA GLY A 18 1.00 5.60 -3.94
C GLY A 18 0.53 4.30 -4.56
N ILE A 19 -0.28 3.53 -3.84
CA ILE A 19 -0.96 2.33 -4.36
C ILE A 19 -2.50 2.47 -4.32
N SER A 20 -3.02 3.66 -4.07
CA SER A 20 -4.46 3.95 -4.21
C SER A 20 -4.85 4.12 -5.69
N ALA A 21 -6.16 4.12 -5.96
CA ALA A 21 -6.68 4.32 -7.33
C ALA A 21 -6.24 5.66 -7.95
N TYR A 22 -5.97 6.68 -7.13
CA TYR A 22 -5.38 7.96 -7.50
C TYR A 22 -4.53 8.51 -6.35
N VAL A 23 -3.52 9.32 -6.65
CA VAL A 23 -2.67 10.00 -5.65
C VAL A 23 -3.31 11.35 -5.27
N PRO A 24 -3.24 11.79 -4.00
CA PRO A 24 -3.81 13.07 -3.60
C PRO A 24 -3.06 14.26 -4.25
N ASN A 25 -3.81 15.25 -4.75
CA ASN A 25 -3.23 16.44 -5.40
C ASN A 25 -2.30 17.26 -4.49
N TYR A 26 -2.45 17.18 -3.16
CA TYR A 26 -1.58 17.85 -2.20
C TYR A 26 -0.24 17.13 -1.98
N LEU A 27 0.00 16.00 -2.66
CA LEU A 27 1.25 15.22 -2.66
C LEU A 27 1.78 15.07 -4.10
N PRO A 28 2.22 16.16 -4.75
CA PRO A 28 2.54 16.15 -6.17
C PRO A 28 3.77 15.29 -6.55
N ASN A 29 4.62 14.97 -5.57
CA ASN A 29 5.88 14.26 -5.80
C ASN A 29 5.81 12.75 -5.52
N ILE A 30 4.63 12.22 -5.16
CA ILE A 30 4.48 10.78 -4.91
C ILE A 30 4.46 10.04 -6.24
N ILE A 31 5.32 9.03 -6.34
CA ILE A 31 5.32 8.08 -7.45
C ILE A 31 4.08 7.19 -7.30
N HIS A 32 3.23 7.15 -8.33
CA HIS A 32 2.06 6.29 -8.39
C HIS A 32 2.44 4.91 -8.95
N VAL A 33 2.01 3.84 -8.27
CA VAL A 33 2.26 2.44 -8.66
C VAL A 33 0.91 1.78 -8.99
N PRO A 34 0.31 2.09 -10.15
CA PRO A 34 -1.07 1.69 -10.49
C PRO A 34 -1.23 0.18 -10.66
N ILE A 35 -0.15 -0.56 -10.95
CA ILE A 35 -0.20 -2.02 -11.09
C ILE A 35 -0.58 -2.73 -9.78
N LEU A 36 -0.37 -2.06 -8.63
CA LEU A 36 -0.78 -2.54 -7.30
C LEU A 36 -2.08 -1.88 -6.81
N ALA A 37 -2.66 -0.96 -7.59
CA ALA A 37 -3.79 -0.15 -7.14
C ALA A 37 -5.15 -0.75 -7.50
N PRO A 38 -6.19 -0.57 -6.66
CA PRO A 38 -7.55 -0.93 -7.05
C PRO A 38 -8.02 -0.06 -8.22
N THR A 39 -8.98 -0.55 -8.99
CA THR A 39 -9.63 0.29 -10.02
C THR A 39 -10.57 1.30 -9.36
N LEU A 40 -10.78 2.44 -10.01
CA LEU A 40 -11.77 3.43 -9.56
C LEU A 40 -13.18 2.83 -9.45
N SER A 41 -13.53 1.90 -10.34
CA SER A 41 -14.80 1.18 -10.30
C SER A 41 -14.93 0.33 -9.02
N LEU A 42 -13.87 -0.37 -8.62
CA LEU A 42 -13.90 -1.19 -7.42
C LEU A 42 -14.01 -0.34 -6.14
N VAL A 43 -13.28 0.79 -6.10
CA VAL A 43 -13.39 1.79 -5.02
C VAL A 43 -14.80 2.38 -4.96
N TYR A 44 -15.39 2.71 -6.10
CA TYR A 44 -16.75 3.22 -6.16
C TYR A 44 -17.77 2.20 -5.62
N GLN A 45 -17.63 0.92 -5.99
CA GLN A 45 -18.57 -0.12 -5.55
C GLN A 45 -18.58 -0.31 -4.03
N ILE A 46 -17.40 -0.41 -3.40
CA ILE A 46 -17.32 -0.58 -1.94
C ILE A 46 -17.79 0.67 -1.19
N ASN A 47 -17.42 1.87 -1.65
CA ASN A 47 -17.84 3.13 -1.01
C ASN A 47 -19.35 3.41 -1.13
N ASN A 48 -20.03 2.79 -2.09
CA ASN A 48 -21.48 2.91 -2.28
C ASN A 48 -22.24 1.67 -1.80
N ASN A 49 -21.62 0.80 -0.99
CA ASN A 49 -22.21 -0.44 -0.46
C ASN A 49 -22.84 -1.34 -1.55
N ARG A 50 -22.25 -1.33 -2.76
CA ARG A 50 -22.69 -2.18 -3.88
C ARG A 50 -22.11 -3.59 -3.81
N ILE A 51 -21.00 -3.72 -3.10
CA ILE A 51 -20.30 -4.97 -2.80
C ILE A 51 -19.91 -4.95 -1.33
N THR A 52 -19.73 -6.12 -0.75
CA THR A 52 -19.19 -6.35 0.59
C THR A 52 -17.66 -6.27 0.61
N GLU A 53 -17.05 -6.19 1.80
CA GLU A 53 -15.59 -6.26 1.94
C GLU A 53 -15.00 -7.58 1.41
N ASP A 54 -15.72 -8.70 1.62
CA ASP A 54 -15.31 -10.01 1.12
C ASP A 54 -15.33 -10.06 -0.41
N GLU A 55 -16.39 -9.54 -1.04
CA GLU A 55 -16.46 -9.42 -2.49
C GLU A 55 -15.36 -8.50 -3.03
N TYR A 56 -15.10 -7.37 -2.38
CA TYR A 56 -13.97 -6.49 -2.72
C TYR A 56 -12.65 -7.26 -2.68
N LYS A 57 -12.40 -8.04 -1.62
CA LYS A 57 -11.17 -8.83 -1.51
C LYS A 57 -11.03 -9.79 -2.67
N GLN A 58 -12.09 -10.52 -3.04
CA GLN A 58 -12.06 -11.45 -4.17
C GLN A 58 -11.77 -10.72 -5.49
N PHE A 59 -12.50 -9.64 -5.79
CA PHE A 59 -12.31 -8.88 -7.02
C PHE A 59 -10.93 -8.23 -7.10
N PHE A 60 -10.42 -7.73 -5.99
CA PHE A 60 -9.09 -7.13 -5.95
C PHE A 60 -7.98 -8.16 -6.13
N LEU A 61 -8.08 -9.32 -5.49
CA LEU A 61 -7.10 -10.40 -5.69
C LEU A 61 -7.14 -10.95 -7.12
N GLN A 62 -8.33 -11.08 -7.71
CA GLN A 62 -8.47 -11.45 -9.12
C GLN A 62 -7.81 -10.41 -10.03
N LEU A 63 -8.05 -9.11 -9.79
CA LEU A 63 -7.41 -8.02 -10.53
C LEU A 63 -5.87 -8.09 -10.46
N LEU A 64 -5.30 -8.35 -9.29
CA LEU A 64 -3.85 -8.51 -9.12
C LEU A 64 -3.33 -9.74 -9.89
N SER A 65 -4.09 -10.83 -9.90
CA SER A 65 -3.78 -12.04 -10.69
C SER A 65 -3.78 -11.75 -12.20
N ASP A 66 -4.83 -11.10 -12.69
CA ASP A 66 -5.02 -10.80 -14.12
C ASP A 66 -3.94 -9.87 -14.67
N ARG A 67 -3.40 -8.98 -13.82
CA ARG A 67 -2.29 -8.09 -14.15
C ARG A 67 -0.95 -8.79 -14.35
N LYS A 68 -0.84 -10.08 -13.99
CA LYS A 68 0.40 -10.88 -14.12
C LYS A 68 1.61 -10.14 -13.55
N ILE A 69 1.46 -9.64 -12.33
CA ILE A 69 2.44 -8.79 -11.67
C ILE A 69 3.79 -9.52 -11.57
N PRO A 70 4.90 -8.92 -12.03
CA PRO A 70 6.24 -9.48 -11.85
C PRO A 70 6.72 -9.19 -10.41
N TRP A 71 6.19 -9.94 -9.45
CA TRP A 71 6.35 -9.69 -8.01
C TRP A 71 7.80 -9.53 -7.56
N ASP A 72 8.72 -10.34 -8.09
CA ASP A 72 10.14 -10.25 -7.71
C ASP A 72 10.82 -8.98 -8.20
N GLN A 73 10.48 -8.53 -9.40
CA GLN A 73 11.00 -7.27 -9.95
C GLN A 73 10.42 -6.09 -9.18
N ILE A 74 9.10 -6.08 -8.99
CA ILE A 74 8.43 -5.02 -8.25
C ILE A 74 8.91 -4.96 -6.81
N ALA A 75 9.15 -6.09 -6.14
CA ALA A 75 9.66 -6.10 -4.78
C ALA A 75 11.04 -5.44 -4.68
N LYS A 76 11.92 -5.62 -5.67
CA LYS A 76 13.23 -4.95 -5.74
C LYS A 76 13.09 -3.46 -5.98
N GLU A 77 12.16 -3.03 -6.84
CA GLU A 77 11.89 -1.61 -7.10
C GLU A 77 11.26 -0.91 -5.88
N LEU A 78 10.51 -1.66 -5.08
CA LEU A 78 9.82 -1.21 -3.87
C LEU A 78 10.63 -1.42 -2.58
N ASP A 79 11.87 -1.85 -2.70
CA ASP A 79 12.73 -2.01 -1.53
C ASP A 79 12.89 -0.67 -0.79
N GLU A 80 12.73 -0.72 0.53
CA GLU A 80 12.73 0.43 1.45
C GLU A 80 11.62 1.47 1.16
N LYS A 81 10.63 1.16 0.33
CA LYS A 81 9.48 2.05 0.03
C LYS A 81 8.32 1.85 0.99
N ILE A 82 7.51 2.90 1.11
CA ILE A 82 6.29 2.92 1.92
C ILE A 82 5.09 2.93 0.98
N LEU A 83 4.35 1.82 0.92
CA LEU A 83 3.11 1.69 0.16
C LEU A 83 1.98 2.41 0.89
N CYS A 84 1.56 3.55 0.36
CA CYS A 84 0.53 4.39 0.98
C CYS A 84 -0.84 4.28 0.29
N CYS A 85 -1.89 4.22 1.12
CA CYS A 85 -3.29 4.45 0.76
C CYS A 85 -3.89 5.63 1.55
N PHE A 86 -5.17 5.94 1.33
CA PHE A 86 -5.88 7.02 2.03
C PHE A 86 -6.28 6.62 3.45
N GLU A 87 -6.69 5.36 3.61
CA GLU A 87 -7.31 4.86 4.82
C GLU A 87 -6.28 4.83 5.96
N LYS A 88 -6.63 5.29 7.16
CA LYS A 88 -5.70 5.24 8.30
C LYS A 88 -5.69 3.84 8.94
N GLU A 89 -6.88 3.33 9.25
CA GLU A 89 -7.10 2.09 10.00
C GLU A 89 -8.19 1.24 9.31
N GLY A 90 -8.26 -0.03 9.67
CA GLY A 90 -9.28 -0.96 9.17
C GLY A 90 -8.91 -1.63 7.84
N PHE A 91 -9.92 -2.11 7.12
CA PHE A 91 -9.74 -2.75 5.83
C PHE A 91 -9.24 -1.74 4.78
N CYS A 92 -8.03 -1.95 4.25
CA CYS A 92 -7.49 -1.24 3.09
C CYS A 92 -6.80 -2.25 2.14
N HIS A 93 -6.86 -1.99 0.84
CA HIS A 93 -6.16 -2.75 -0.20
C HIS A 93 -4.65 -2.89 0.07
N ARG A 94 -4.02 -1.95 0.79
CA ARG A 94 -2.61 -2.07 1.20
C ARG A 94 -2.33 -3.35 1.98
N HIS A 95 -3.27 -3.82 2.81
CA HIS A 95 -3.11 -5.05 3.57
C HIS A 95 -3.15 -6.27 2.66
N LEU A 96 -4.00 -6.24 1.63
CA LEU A 96 -4.07 -7.31 0.62
C LEU A 96 -2.79 -7.34 -0.23
N VAL A 97 -2.26 -6.18 -0.63
CA VAL A 97 -0.98 -6.08 -1.35
C VAL A 97 0.17 -6.59 -0.46
N ALA A 98 0.23 -6.18 0.81
CA ALA A 98 1.23 -6.66 1.76
C ALA A 98 1.17 -8.18 1.95
N GLU A 99 -0.02 -8.75 2.08
CA GLU A 99 -0.23 -10.20 2.15
C GLU A 99 0.31 -10.90 0.89
N GLN A 100 0.09 -10.35 -0.30
CA GLN A 100 0.62 -10.91 -1.54
C GLN A 100 2.17 -10.92 -1.58
N PHE A 101 2.82 -9.87 -1.10
CA PHE A 101 4.29 -9.86 -0.97
C PHE A 101 4.77 -10.90 0.05
N ARG A 102 4.14 -10.97 1.23
CA ARG A 102 4.52 -11.93 2.29
C ARG A 102 4.36 -13.39 1.83
N LEU A 103 3.29 -13.72 1.13
CA LEU A 103 3.06 -15.06 0.56
C LEU A 103 4.16 -15.49 -0.42
N ARG A 104 4.92 -14.54 -0.98
CA ARG A 104 6.03 -14.77 -1.90
C ARG A 104 7.40 -14.67 -1.23
N GLY A 105 7.44 -14.57 0.10
CA GLY A 105 8.67 -14.55 0.88
C GLY A 105 9.28 -13.16 1.09
N PHE A 106 8.60 -12.08 0.70
CA PHE A 106 9.07 -10.72 0.95
C PHE A 106 8.66 -10.25 2.34
N GLN A 107 9.57 -9.56 3.02
CA GLN A 107 9.28 -8.93 4.30
C GLN A 107 8.51 -7.63 4.08
N VAL A 108 7.35 -7.53 4.74
CA VAL A 108 6.51 -6.33 4.69
C VAL A 108 6.02 -5.96 6.08
N GLU A 109 6.32 -4.74 6.52
CA GLU A 109 5.93 -4.22 7.84
C GLU A 109 5.06 -2.97 7.74
N GLU A 110 4.08 -2.84 8.63
CA GLU A 110 3.31 -1.61 8.72
C GLU A 110 4.01 -0.60 9.62
N ILE A 111 4.16 0.63 9.14
CA ILE A 111 4.69 1.71 9.96
C ILE A 111 3.66 2.02 11.04
N THR A 112 4.07 1.87 12.29
CA THR A 112 3.33 2.32 13.46
C THR A 112 4.08 3.48 14.09
N ASP A 113 3.38 4.27 14.89
CA ASP A 113 4.01 5.41 15.59
C ASP A 113 5.07 4.92 16.61
N LEU A 114 5.02 3.64 17.02
CA LEU A 114 6.00 2.98 17.89
C LEU A 114 7.30 2.59 17.16
N ASN A 115 7.24 2.29 15.86
CA ASN A 115 8.43 1.92 15.08
C ASN A 115 9.35 3.13 14.83
N LEU A 116 8.81 4.35 14.83
CA LEU A 116 9.56 5.59 14.66
C LEU A 116 10.35 5.97 15.92
N SER A 117 9.82 5.70 17.12
CA SER A 117 10.51 6.00 18.37
C SER A 117 11.78 5.17 18.57
N ASN A 118 11.83 3.94 18.04
CA ASN A 118 13.00 3.08 18.20
C ASN A 118 14.15 3.49 17.28
N GLU A 119 13.91 3.95 16.05
CA GLU A 119 15.00 4.46 15.19
C GLU A 119 15.67 5.69 15.80
N TYR A 120 14.92 6.59 16.44
CA TYR A 120 15.49 7.75 17.14
C TYR A 120 16.27 7.42 18.43
N LEU A 121 16.07 6.23 19.02
CA LEU A 121 16.79 5.80 20.22
C LEU A 121 18.16 5.16 19.92
N PHE A 122 18.43 4.76 18.68
CA PHE A 122 19.70 4.12 18.28
C PHE A 122 20.67 5.05 17.51
N PHE A 123 20.25 6.27 17.16
CA PHE A 123 21.14 7.29 16.55
C PHE A 123 21.46 8.45 17.49
N GLY A 124 21.23 8.28 18.79
CA GLY A 124 21.62 9.22 19.84
C GLY A 124 22.86 8.73 20.58
N ASP A 125 24.00 8.65 19.90
CA ASP A 125 25.35 8.61 20.49
C ASP A 125 26.23 9.67 19.80
#